data_AF-A0A2H1L7H4-F1
#
_entry.id   AF-A0A2H1L7H4-F1
#
_cell.length_a   1.000
_cell.length_b   1.000
_cell.length_c   1.000
_cell.angle_alpha   90.00
_cell.angle_beta   90.00
_cell.angle_gamma   90.00
#
_symmetry.space_group_name_H-M   'P 1'
#
loop_
_entity.id
_entity.type
_entity.pdbx_description
1 polymer ?
#
loop_
_entity_poly.entity_id
_entity_poly.type
_entity_poly.pdbx_seq_one_letter_code
_entity_poly.pdbx_strand_id
1 'polypeptide(L)'
;MNGHTAPQPPQPQSGRPLPRWAQKRAAKLAEVWGPSRILLAYPRTRLLLLVPAVATAIAGGFFLGFPLVLIAAGESRATVAVGIGLLALFAAVYAAVALLVIGAVRTSILVTDRGIELRQFLRTTRHVRWDELNRVEVQQSGYRTGASVLVLTTGERIVCLATDPRRAVYNGYGIRSFQGPGGRVFSPITAELIDCHRAWQRGSLPRA
;
A
#
# COMPACT_ATOMS: atom_id res chain seq x y z
N MET A 1 -21.90 -32.74 10.28
CA MET A 1 -21.21 -31.54 10.82
C MET A 1 -19.85 -31.44 10.16
N ASN A 2 -19.73 -30.65 9.07
CA ASN A 2 -18.46 -30.47 8.38
C ASN A 2 -17.63 -29.44 9.16
N GLY A 3 -16.61 -29.92 9.86
CA GLY A 3 -15.64 -29.07 10.56
C GLY A 3 -14.81 -28.28 9.57
N HIS A 4 -15.31 -27.12 9.14
CA HIS A 4 -14.48 -26.11 8.50
C HIS A 4 -13.55 -25.54 9.57
N THR A 5 -12.35 -26.13 9.64
CA THR A 5 -11.22 -25.60 10.38
C THR A 5 -11.02 -24.17 9.91
N ALA A 6 -11.20 -23.21 10.82
CA ALA A 6 -10.97 -21.81 10.51
C ALA A 6 -9.56 -21.67 9.91
N PRO A 7 -9.40 -20.98 8.76
CA PRO A 7 -8.10 -20.82 8.13
C PRO A 7 -7.14 -20.22 9.16
N GLN A 8 -6.06 -20.94 9.44
CA GLN A 8 -5.03 -20.48 10.36
C GLN A 8 -4.57 -19.10 9.91
N PRO A 9 -4.50 -18.11 10.83
CA PRO A 9 -3.96 -16.81 10.47
C PRO A 9 -2.54 -17.02 9.91
N PRO A 10 -2.17 -16.31 8.84
CA PRO A 10 -0.85 -16.46 8.24
C PRO A 10 0.19 -16.27 9.34
N GLN A 11 1.03 -17.29 9.55
CA GLN A 11 2.07 -17.21 10.58
C GLN A 11 2.95 -15.98 10.31
N PRO A 12 3.30 -15.20 11.36
CA PRO A 12 4.25 -14.11 11.23
C PRO A 12 5.56 -14.66 10.68
N GLN A 13 5.89 -14.30 9.44
CA GLN A 13 7.08 -14.79 8.74
C GLN A 13 8.34 -14.05 9.22
N SER A 14 8.62 -14.15 10.53
CA SER A 14 9.82 -13.66 11.19
C SER A 14 11.04 -14.40 10.66
N GLY A 15 11.66 -13.89 9.60
CA GLY A 15 12.86 -14.50 9.01
C GLY A 15 13.18 -14.05 7.60
N ARG A 16 12.24 -13.40 6.90
CA ARG A 16 12.54 -12.83 5.58
C ARG A 16 13.34 -11.52 5.71
N PRO A 17 14.36 -11.31 4.86
CA PRO A 17 15.12 -10.07 4.86
C PRO A 17 14.21 -8.87 4.57
N LEU A 18 14.36 -7.81 5.37
CA LEU A 18 13.61 -6.57 5.20
C LEU A 18 13.97 -5.91 3.86
N PRO A 19 13.01 -5.25 3.18
CA PRO A 19 13.29 -4.64 1.90
C PRO A 19 14.25 -3.46 2.05
N ARG A 20 15.16 -3.28 1.07
CA ARG A 20 16.17 -2.21 1.06
C ARG A 20 15.57 -0.81 1.26
N TRP A 21 14.35 -0.57 0.76
CA TRP A 21 13.67 0.72 0.94
C TRP A 21 13.35 0.98 2.42
N ALA A 22 13.00 -0.05 3.20
CA ALA A 22 12.66 0.08 4.61
C ALA A 22 13.92 0.32 5.45
N GLN A 23 15.03 -0.35 5.12
CA GLN A 23 16.33 -0.12 5.76
C GLN A 23 16.81 1.32 5.58
N LYS A 24 16.79 1.84 4.34
CA LYS A 24 17.13 3.25 4.05
C LYS A 24 16.25 4.22 4.81
N ARG A 25 14.96 3.90 4.96
CA ARG A 25 14.00 4.72 5.71
C ARG A 25 14.28 4.71 7.21
N ALA A 26 14.50 3.54 7.80
CA ALA A 26 14.83 3.43 9.20
C ALA A 26 16.14 4.15 9.54
N ALA A 27 17.15 4.09 8.66
CA ALA A 27 18.37 4.88 8.80
C ALA A 27 18.06 6.38 8.85
N LYS A 28 17.22 6.89 7.94
CA LYS A 28 16.80 8.29 7.94
C LYS A 28 15.96 8.67 9.16
N LEU A 29 15.06 7.79 9.60
CA LEU A 29 14.32 8.00 10.85
C LEU A 29 15.26 8.01 12.05
N ALA A 30 16.36 7.25 11.99
CA ALA A 30 17.32 7.20 13.07
C ALA A 30 18.11 8.50 13.24
N GLU A 31 18.25 9.32 12.19
CA GLU A 31 18.80 10.67 12.31
C GLU A 31 17.90 11.60 13.14
N VAL A 32 16.58 11.41 13.07
CA VAL A 32 15.60 12.27 13.75
C VAL A 32 15.28 11.76 15.15
N TRP A 33 15.13 10.45 15.30
CA TRP A 33 14.63 9.84 16.54
C TRP A 33 15.72 9.09 17.30
N GLY A 34 16.84 8.76 16.66
CA GLY A 34 17.89 7.88 17.17
C GLY A 34 17.77 6.44 16.63
N PRO A 35 18.67 5.52 16.98
CA PRO A 35 18.64 4.14 16.49
C PRO A 35 17.28 3.48 16.75
N SER A 36 16.72 2.80 15.74
CA SER A 36 15.44 2.11 15.86
C SER A 36 15.46 0.78 15.12
N ARG A 37 14.88 -0.26 15.74
CA ARG A 37 14.73 -1.57 15.13
C ARG A 37 13.45 -1.61 14.29
N ILE A 38 13.56 -2.02 13.04
CA ILE A 38 12.39 -2.27 12.18
C ILE A 38 11.70 -3.55 12.66
N LEU A 39 10.41 -3.44 13.00
CA LEU A 39 9.55 -4.55 13.40
C LEU A 39 8.72 -5.04 12.22
N LEU A 40 8.21 -4.12 11.40
CA LEU A 40 7.38 -4.42 10.25
C LEU A 40 7.60 -3.40 9.14
N ALA A 41 7.70 -3.86 7.89
CA ALA A 41 7.79 -3.00 6.72
C ALA A 41 6.83 -3.48 5.63
N TYR A 42 6.03 -2.56 5.12
CA TYR A 42 5.03 -2.84 4.10
C TYR A 42 4.91 -1.68 3.10
N PRO A 43 4.86 -1.92 1.77
CA PRO A 43 4.83 -3.23 1.12
C PRO A 43 6.20 -3.93 1.08
N ARG A 44 6.18 -5.26 1.12
CA ARG A 44 7.41 -6.07 1.17
C ARG A 44 8.21 -6.01 -0.13
N THR A 45 7.52 -5.97 -1.27
CA THR A 45 8.14 -5.75 -2.58
C THR A 45 7.39 -4.66 -3.32
N ARG A 46 8.13 -3.84 -4.07
CA ARG A 46 7.58 -2.89 -5.04
C ARG A 46 7.69 -3.41 -6.47
N LEU A 47 8.31 -4.58 -6.66
CA LEU A 47 8.61 -5.15 -7.96
C LEU A 47 7.34 -5.52 -8.73
N LEU A 48 6.25 -5.84 -8.02
CA LEU A 48 4.95 -6.12 -8.63
C LEU A 48 4.34 -4.89 -9.32
N LEU A 49 4.79 -3.67 -9.00
CA LEU A 49 4.41 -2.46 -9.73
C LEU A 49 5.21 -2.26 -11.01
N LEU A 50 6.36 -2.94 -11.16
CA LEU A 50 7.23 -2.81 -12.32
C LEU A 50 6.62 -3.48 -13.55
N VAL A 51 5.97 -4.63 -13.39
CA VAL A 51 5.32 -5.36 -14.50
C VAL A 51 4.23 -4.52 -15.19
N PRO A 52 3.19 -4.00 -14.47
CA PRO A 52 2.19 -3.16 -15.11
C PRO A 52 2.81 -1.86 -15.64
N ALA A 53 3.77 -1.25 -14.94
CA ALA A 53 4.42 -0.03 -15.43
C ALA A 53 5.19 -0.25 -16.75
N VAL A 54 5.93 -1.35 -16.87
CA VAL A 54 6.67 -1.71 -18.10
C VAL A 54 5.69 -2.08 -19.20
N ALA A 55 4.67 -2.89 -18.92
CA ALA A 55 3.64 -3.24 -19.90
C ALA A 55 2.93 -1.97 -20.42
N THR A 56 2.59 -1.03 -19.54
CA THR A 56 2.02 0.27 -19.89
C THR A 56 3.01 1.10 -20.72
N ALA A 57 4.30 1.15 -20.37
CA ALA A 57 5.29 1.90 -21.15
C ALA A 57 5.45 1.34 -22.58
N ILE A 58 5.52 0.02 -22.72
CA ILE A 58 5.63 -0.66 -24.03
C ILE A 58 4.38 -0.41 -24.86
N ALA A 59 3.20 -0.64 -24.26
CA ALA A 59 1.92 -0.32 -24.88
C ALA A 59 1.84 1.16 -25.30
N GLY A 60 2.39 2.06 -24.48
CA GLY A 60 2.48 3.51 -24.71
C GLY A 60 3.08 3.88 -26.04
N GLY A 61 4.23 3.29 -26.36
CA GLY A 61 4.91 3.54 -27.63
C GLY A 61 4.03 3.22 -28.83
N PHE A 62 3.36 2.06 -28.81
CA PHE A 62 2.49 1.61 -29.90
C PHE A 62 1.17 2.38 -29.99
N PHE A 63 0.50 2.59 -28.85
CA PHE A 63 -0.82 3.23 -28.82
C PHE A 63 -0.79 4.74 -29.01
N LEU A 64 0.34 5.41 -28.77
CA LEU A 64 0.50 6.83 -29.10
C LEU A 64 0.95 7.04 -30.55
N GLY A 65 1.67 6.08 -31.14
CA GLY A 65 2.10 6.16 -32.54
C GLY A 65 0.94 6.18 -33.54
N PHE A 66 -0.04 5.28 -33.37
CA PHE A 66 -1.19 5.17 -34.27
C PHE A 66 -2.02 6.47 -34.41
N PRO A 67 -2.49 7.12 -33.33
CA PRO A 67 -3.22 8.38 -33.45
C PRO A 67 -2.36 9.51 -34.01
N LEU A 68 -1.06 9.54 -33.72
CA LEU A 68 -0.15 10.52 -34.33
C LEU A 68 -0.02 10.31 -35.84
N VAL A 69 0.02 9.07 -36.31
CA VAL A 69 0.01 8.75 -37.74
C VAL A 69 -1.32 9.18 -38.39
N LEU A 70 -2.47 8.93 -37.75
CA LEU A 70 -3.77 9.39 -38.26
C LEU A 70 -3.86 10.91 -38.37
N ILE A 71 -3.31 11.63 -37.38
CA ILE A 71 -3.24 13.10 -37.39
C ILE A 71 -2.31 13.58 -38.52
N ALA A 72 -1.14 12.96 -38.66
CA ALA A 72 -0.14 13.34 -39.65
C ALA A 72 -0.56 13.03 -41.09
N ALA A 73 -1.26 11.91 -41.32
CA ALA A 73 -1.76 11.52 -42.63
C ALA A 73 -2.79 12.51 -43.18
N GLY A 74 -3.60 13.12 -42.31
CA GLY A 74 -4.39 14.32 -42.65
C GLY A 74 -5.42 14.16 -43.76
N GLU A 75 -5.76 12.92 -44.17
CA GLU A 75 -6.57 12.63 -45.37
C GLU A 75 -7.97 13.28 -45.33
N SER A 76 -8.53 13.45 -44.12
CA SER A 76 -9.79 14.17 -43.94
C SER A 76 -9.85 14.84 -42.56
N ARG A 77 -10.69 15.87 -42.43
CA ARG A 77 -10.97 16.51 -41.13
C ARG A 77 -11.51 15.51 -40.10
N ALA A 78 -12.29 14.53 -40.55
CA ALA A 78 -12.80 13.47 -39.68
C ALA A 78 -11.67 12.57 -39.16
N THR A 79 -10.74 12.16 -40.02
CA THR A 79 -9.57 11.34 -39.65
C THR A 79 -8.71 12.04 -38.60
N VAL A 80 -8.44 13.34 -38.78
CA VAL A 80 -7.69 14.15 -37.82
C VAL A 80 -8.43 14.25 -36.48
N ALA A 81 -9.74 14.50 -36.50
CA ALA A 81 -10.54 14.58 -35.28
C ALA A 81 -10.54 13.25 -34.50
N VAL A 82 -10.64 12.11 -35.19
CA VAL A 82 -10.52 10.78 -34.57
C VAL A 82 -9.13 10.58 -33.96
N GLY A 83 -8.07 10.93 -34.69
CA GLY A 83 -6.70 10.85 -34.20
C GLY A 83 -6.48 11.68 -32.92
N ILE A 84 -6.98 12.92 -32.89
CA ILE A 84 -6.93 13.77 -31.68
C ILE A 84 -7.71 13.14 -30.52
N GLY A 85 -8.92 12.65 -30.77
CA GLY A 85 -9.75 11.99 -29.76
C GLY A 85 -9.07 10.76 -29.14
N LEU A 86 -8.49 9.91 -29.98
CA LEU A 86 -7.72 8.74 -29.53
C LEU A 86 -6.48 9.14 -28.74
N LEU A 87 -5.72 10.15 -29.20
CA LEU A 87 -4.55 10.64 -28.50
C LEU A 87 -4.91 11.14 -27.08
N ALA A 88 -5.98 11.95 -26.98
CA ALA A 88 -6.47 12.46 -25.70
C ALA A 88 -6.91 11.33 -24.75
N LEU A 89 -7.62 10.33 -25.28
CA LEU A 89 -8.04 9.15 -24.51
C LEU A 89 -6.84 8.37 -23.97
N PHE A 90 -5.87 8.03 -24.83
CA PHE A 90 -4.69 7.31 -24.41
C PHE A 90 -3.87 8.10 -23.41
N ALA A 91 -3.66 9.40 -23.63
CA ALA A 91 -2.97 10.27 -22.67
C ALA A 91 -3.66 10.26 -21.29
N ALA A 92 -4.99 10.33 -21.24
CA ALA A 92 -5.75 10.26 -20.00
C ALA A 92 -5.59 8.91 -19.28
N VAL A 93 -5.64 7.79 -20.02
CA VAL A 93 -5.41 6.45 -19.48
C VAL A 93 -3.98 6.32 -18.92
N TYR A 94 -2.97 6.79 -19.66
CA TYR A 94 -1.57 6.79 -19.21
C TYR A 94 -1.38 7.63 -17.94
N ALA A 95 -1.95 8.83 -17.90
CA ALA A 95 -1.92 9.67 -16.71
C ALA A 95 -2.57 8.97 -15.51
N ALA A 96 -3.72 8.32 -15.70
CA ALA A 96 -4.39 7.57 -14.64
C ALA A 96 -3.54 6.40 -14.12
N VAL A 97 -2.94 5.59 -15.01
CA VAL A 97 -2.06 4.49 -14.61
C VAL A 97 -0.80 5.01 -13.90
N ALA A 98 -0.18 6.07 -14.41
CA ALA A 98 0.98 6.69 -13.77
C ALA A 98 0.65 7.18 -12.35
N LEU A 99 -0.49 7.84 -12.17
CA LEU A 99 -0.96 8.28 -10.84
C LEU A 99 -1.20 7.09 -9.90
N LEU A 100 -1.76 5.98 -10.40
CA LEU A 100 -1.92 4.75 -9.61
C LEU A 100 -0.58 4.15 -9.18
N VAL A 101 0.40 4.08 -10.09
CA VAL A 101 1.75 3.56 -9.80
C VAL A 101 2.45 4.46 -8.78
N ILE A 102 2.47 5.77 -8.99
CA ILE A 102 3.03 6.73 -8.04
C ILE A 102 2.34 6.59 -6.68
N GLY A 103 1.01 6.45 -6.69
CA GLY A 103 0.22 6.27 -5.49
C GLY A 103 0.55 5.01 -4.71
N ALA A 104 0.77 3.89 -5.40
CA ALA A 104 1.18 2.64 -4.81
C ALA A 104 2.61 2.74 -4.24
N VAL A 105 3.57 3.30 -4.99
CA VAL A 105 4.97 3.46 -4.56
C VAL A 105 5.10 4.38 -3.34
N ARG A 106 4.28 5.44 -3.27
CA ARG A 106 4.33 6.41 -2.17
C ARG A 106 3.59 5.95 -0.92
N THR A 107 2.79 4.89 -0.99
CA THR A 107 2.02 4.42 0.17
C THR A 107 2.76 3.28 0.87
N SER A 108 3.15 3.49 2.12
CA SER A 108 3.92 2.52 2.91
C SER A 108 3.63 2.62 4.40
N ILE A 109 3.84 1.52 5.11
CA ILE A 109 3.82 1.45 6.57
C ILE A 109 5.18 0.92 7.01
N LEU A 110 5.80 1.60 7.96
CA LEU A 110 7.01 1.17 8.62
C LEU A 110 6.76 1.22 10.13
N VAL A 111 6.91 0.09 10.79
CA VAL A 111 6.78 -0.03 12.24
C VAL A 111 8.16 -0.24 12.82
N THR A 112 8.48 0.54 13.83
CA THR A 112 9.71 0.47 14.61
C THR A 112 9.40 0.25 16.08
N ASP A 113 10.43 0.00 16.88
CA ASP A 113 10.35 0.04 18.35
C ASP A 113 9.86 1.38 18.92
N ARG A 114 10.00 2.49 18.18
CA ARG A 114 9.52 3.83 18.58
C ARG A 114 8.09 4.16 18.18
N GLY A 115 7.57 3.55 17.11
CA GLY A 115 6.21 3.81 16.67
C GLY A 115 5.93 3.34 15.25
N ILE A 116 4.96 3.98 14.62
CA ILE A 116 4.48 3.65 13.27
C ILE A 116 4.64 4.88 12.37
N GLU A 117 5.43 4.76 11.31
CA GLU A 117 5.42 5.68 10.18
C GLU A 117 4.41 5.22 9.13
N LEU A 118 3.47 6.11 8.83
CA LEU A 118 2.50 5.98 7.74
C LEU A 118 2.84 7.00 6.64
N ARG A 119 3.11 6.50 5.43
CA ARG A 119 3.14 7.33 4.23
C ARG A 119 1.95 7.00 3.35
N GLN A 120 1.22 8.02 2.96
CA GLN A 120 -0.01 7.91 2.19
C GLN A 120 0.07 8.85 0.99
N PHE A 121 -0.20 8.35 -0.21
CA PHE A 121 -0.20 9.20 -1.41
C PHE A 121 -1.18 10.38 -1.27
N LEU A 122 -0.76 11.56 -1.74
CA LEU A 122 -1.45 12.87 -1.57
C LEU A 122 -1.59 13.38 -0.13
N ARG A 123 -1.15 12.62 0.88
CA ARG A 123 -1.11 13.06 2.28
C ARG A 123 0.34 13.17 2.77
N THR A 124 0.53 13.97 3.80
CA THR A 124 1.81 14.09 4.51
C THR A 124 2.21 12.76 5.14
N THR A 125 3.52 12.55 5.29
CA THR A 125 4.04 11.43 6.07
C THR A 125 3.66 11.68 7.52
N ARG A 126 2.93 10.74 8.13
CA ARG A 126 2.52 10.84 9.52
C ARG A 126 3.25 9.80 10.32
N HIS A 127 3.76 10.23 11.46
CA HIS A 127 4.36 9.34 12.44
C HIS A 127 3.42 9.29 13.64
N VAL A 128 3.24 8.11 14.20
CA VAL A 128 2.41 7.84 15.37
C VAL A 128 3.28 7.13 16.37
N ARG A 129 3.54 7.75 17.51
CA ARG A 129 4.32 7.09 18.57
C ARG A 129 3.47 6.01 19.23
N TRP A 130 4.12 5.03 19.86
CA TRP A 130 3.37 3.99 20.54
C TRP A 130 2.53 4.52 21.72
N ASP A 131 3.01 5.52 22.43
CA ASP A 131 2.29 6.19 23.52
C ASP A 131 1.06 6.99 23.05
N GLU A 132 1.03 7.40 21.78
CA GLU A 132 -0.11 8.05 21.15
C GLU A 132 -1.15 7.05 20.63
N LEU A 133 -0.77 5.78 20.46
CA LEU A 133 -1.62 4.75 19.90
C LEU A 133 -2.44 4.07 21.01
N ASN A 134 -3.76 4.21 20.94
CA ASN A 134 -4.67 3.54 21.87
C ASN A 134 -4.91 2.08 21.45
N ARG A 135 -5.27 1.87 20.18
CA ARG A 135 -5.49 0.53 19.62
C ARG A 135 -5.44 0.52 18.10
N VAL A 136 -5.30 -0.68 17.55
CA VAL A 136 -5.41 -0.95 16.12
C VAL A 136 -6.73 -1.65 15.86
N GLU A 137 -7.55 -1.06 15.00
CA GLU A 137 -8.83 -1.60 14.56
C GLU A 137 -8.78 -2.01 13.08
N VAL A 138 -9.85 -2.65 12.62
CA VAL A 138 -10.06 -2.97 11.21
C VAL A 138 -11.33 -2.26 10.78
N GLN A 139 -11.27 -1.55 9.66
CA GLN A 139 -12.45 -0.96 9.06
C GLN A 139 -13.37 -2.07 8.52
N GLN A 140 -14.59 -2.22 9.07
CA GLN A 140 -15.53 -3.28 8.65
C GLN A 140 -16.60 -2.80 7.66
N SER A 141 -16.68 -1.50 7.41
CA SER A 141 -17.70 -0.92 6.53
C SER A 141 -17.14 0.17 5.62
N GLY A 142 -17.85 0.39 4.51
CA GLY A 142 -17.55 1.42 3.53
C GLY A 142 -16.47 1.03 2.51
N TYR A 143 -15.97 2.03 1.79
CA TYR A 143 -15.09 1.85 0.63
C TYR A 143 -13.78 1.09 0.94
N ARG A 144 -13.26 1.22 2.16
CA ARG A 144 -11.96 0.66 2.59
C ARG A 144 -12.10 -0.49 3.61
N THR A 145 -13.19 -1.25 3.49
CA THR A 145 -13.41 -2.43 4.31
C THR A 145 -12.20 -3.36 4.26
N GLY A 146 -11.66 -3.77 5.42
CA GLY A 146 -10.46 -4.59 5.58
C GLY A 146 -9.18 -3.84 5.89
N ALA A 147 -9.14 -2.51 5.72
CA ALA A 147 -7.96 -1.70 6.04
C ALA A 147 -7.76 -1.59 7.56
N SER A 148 -6.49 -1.55 8.00
CA SER A 148 -6.14 -1.22 9.38
C SER A 148 -6.49 0.24 9.68
N VAL A 149 -6.92 0.49 10.91
CA VAL A 149 -7.20 1.83 11.43
C VAL A 149 -6.41 2.00 12.71
N LEU A 150 -5.52 2.99 12.76
CA LEU A 150 -4.88 3.39 14.01
C LEU A 150 -5.81 4.32 14.75
N VAL A 151 -6.19 3.96 15.96
CA VAL A 151 -7.00 4.80 16.85
C VAL A 151 -6.06 5.40 17.88
N LEU A 152 -5.95 6.72 17.90
CA LEU A 152 -5.09 7.44 18.82
C LEU A 152 -5.73 7.60 20.20
N THR A 153 -4.93 7.92 21.21
CA THR A 153 -5.40 8.26 22.57
C THR A 153 -6.30 9.49 22.58
N THR A 154 -6.13 10.40 21.63
CA THR A 154 -7.01 11.56 21.40
C THR A 154 -8.38 11.20 20.81
N GLY A 155 -8.60 9.94 20.44
CA GLY A 155 -9.79 9.47 19.72
C GLY A 155 -9.72 9.65 18.20
N GLU A 156 -8.67 10.30 17.68
CA GLU A 156 -8.46 10.45 16.24
C GLU A 156 -8.26 9.08 15.56
N ARG A 157 -8.84 8.90 14.36
CA ARG A 157 -8.79 7.65 13.60
C ARG A 157 -8.05 7.83 12.29
N ILE A 158 -6.97 7.09 12.11
CA ILE A 158 -6.11 7.14 10.92
C ILE A 158 -6.27 5.85 10.13
N VAL A 159 -6.93 5.92 8.99
CA VAL A 159 -7.08 4.76 8.08
C VAL A 159 -5.79 4.51 7.31
N CYS A 160 -5.24 3.30 7.41
CA CYS A 160 -3.99 2.89 6.78
C CYS A 160 -4.20 2.44 5.33
N LEU A 161 -4.06 3.37 4.38
CA LEU A 161 -4.25 3.10 2.94
C LEU A 161 -3.48 1.90 2.39
N ALA A 162 -2.28 1.64 2.90
CA ALA A 162 -1.45 0.55 2.41
C ALA A 162 -2.13 -0.82 2.60
N THR A 163 -2.90 -0.96 3.68
CA THR A 163 -3.53 -2.22 4.10
C THR A 163 -4.91 -2.45 3.49
N ASP A 164 -5.35 -1.58 2.58
CA ASP A 164 -6.60 -1.75 1.84
C ASP A 164 -6.54 -3.04 0.98
N PRO A 165 -7.55 -3.94 1.05
CA PRO A 165 -7.60 -5.15 0.22
C PRO A 165 -7.50 -4.88 -1.28
N ARG A 166 -7.96 -3.72 -1.75
CA ARG A 166 -7.85 -3.33 -3.17
C ARG A 166 -6.39 -3.12 -3.59
N ARG A 167 -5.51 -2.88 -2.62
CA ARG A 167 -4.07 -2.75 -2.82
C ARG A 167 -3.30 -4.03 -2.51
N ALA A 168 -3.98 -5.09 -2.07
CA ALA A 168 -3.37 -6.39 -1.78
C ALA A 168 -2.50 -6.91 -2.93
N VAL A 169 -3.03 -6.84 -4.15
CA VAL A 169 -2.41 -7.36 -5.38
C VAL A 169 -1.04 -6.71 -5.62
N TYR A 170 -0.95 -5.38 -5.49
CA TYR A 170 0.31 -4.65 -5.68
C TYR A 170 1.33 -4.89 -4.57
N ASN A 171 0.87 -5.40 -3.43
CA ASN A 171 1.68 -5.59 -2.24
C ASN A 171 2.05 -7.06 -1.98
N GLY A 172 1.72 -7.96 -2.92
CA GLY A 172 2.10 -9.38 -2.89
C GLY A 172 1.20 -10.26 -2.03
N TYR A 173 -0.01 -9.78 -1.70
CA TYR A 173 -1.02 -10.58 -1.00
C TYR A 173 -2.16 -10.94 -1.94
N GLY A 174 -2.57 -12.21 -1.93
CA GLY A 174 -3.79 -12.64 -2.61
C GLY A 174 -5.02 -12.14 -1.85
N ILE A 175 -6.11 -11.80 -2.54
CA ILE A 175 -7.36 -11.33 -1.88
C ILE A 175 -7.85 -12.34 -0.83
N ARG A 176 -7.64 -13.64 -1.06
CA ARG A 176 -8.00 -14.71 -0.12
C ARG A 176 -7.25 -14.65 1.21
N SER A 177 -6.12 -13.94 1.31
CA SER A 177 -5.42 -13.76 2.59
C SER A 177 -6.11 -12.73 3.49
N PHE A 178 -7.12 -12.01 3.01
CA PHE A 178 -7.83 -11.00 3.77
C PHE A 178 -9.00 -11.60 4.56
N GLN A 179 -8.67 -12.49 5.50
CA GLN A 179 -9.64 -13.23 6.29
C GLN A 179 -9.36 -13.02 7.77
N GLY A 180 -10.40 -12.75 8.54
CA GLY A 180 -10.35 -12.57 9.97
C GLY A 180 -11.39 -13.40 10.70
N PRO A 181 -11.30 -13.47 12.04
CA PRO A 181 -12.27 -14.19 12.86
C PRO A 181 -13.70 -13.73 12.60
N GLY A 182 -14.65 -14.67 12.56
CA GLY A 182 -16.07 -14.38 12.39
C GLY A 182 -16.45 -13.82 11.01
N GLY A 183 -15.73 -14.22 9.95
CA GLY A 183 -16.06 -13.83 8.57
C GLY A 183 -15.67 -12.40 8.21
N ARG A 184 -14.92 -11.71 9.07
CA ARG A 184 -14.48 -10.33 8.85
C ARG A 184 -13.41 -10.25 7.77
N VAL A 185 -13.44 -9.20 6.95
CA VAL A 185 -12.33 -8.89 6.04
C VAL A 185 -11.22 -8.27 6.86
N PHE A 186 -10.03 -8.87 6.80
CA PHE A 186 -8.93 -8.55 7.73
C PHE A 186 -7.59 -8.65 7.02
N SER A 187 -6.87 -7.54 6.89
CA SER A 187 -5.51 -7.57 6.32
C SER A 187 -4.55 -8.36 7.22
N PRO A 188 -3.70 -9.26 6.68
CA PRO A 188 -2.63 -9.91 7.44
C PRO A 188 -1.73 -8.91 8.18
N ILE A 189 -1.52 -7.74 7.57
CA ILE A 189 -0.72 -6.65 8.16
C ILE A 189 -1.40 -6.06 9.39
N THR A 190 -2.73 -6.09 9.47
CA THR A 190 -3.44 -5.65 10.68
C THR A 190 -3.15 -6.56 11.86
N ALA A 191 -3.02 -7.88 11.66
CA ALA A 191 -2.63 -8.79 12.74
C ALA A 191 -1.21 -8.48 13.21
N GLU A 192 -0.26 -8.36 12.28
CA GLU A 192 1.13 -8.03 12.62
C GLU A 192 1.23 -6.68 13.37
N LEU A 193 0.41 -5.68 12.99
CA LEU A 193 0.31 -4.39 13.70
C LEU A 193 -0.28 -4.54 15.12
N ILE A 194 -1.35 -5.31 15.27
CA ILE A 194 -1.96 -5.60 16.58
C ILE A 194 -0.95 -6.31 17.49
N ASP A 195 -0.19 -7.27 16.94
CA ASP A 195 0.80 -8.01 17.70
C ASP A 195 1.98 -7.14 18.13
N CYS A 196 2.46 -6.25 17.25
CA CYS A 196 3.47 -5.24 17.60
C CYS A 196 2.97 -4.33 18.72
N HIS A 197 1.74 -3.81 18.61
CA HIS A 197 1.15 -2.95 19.62
C HIS A 197 1.01 -3.67 20.98
N ARG A 198 0.52 -4.91 20.98
CA ARG A 198 0.42 -5.73 22.20
C ARG A 198 1.78 -6.04 22.81
N ALA A 199 2.80 -6.31 21.99
CA ALA A 199 4.16 -6.53 22.46
C ALA A 199 4.74 -5.27 23.12
N TRP A 200 4.46 -4.09 22.57
CA TRP A 200 4.84 -2.81 23.18
C TRP A 200 4.12 -2.60 24.52
N GLN A 201 2.81 -2.83 24.58
CA GLN A 201 2.02 -2.71 25.82
C GLN A 201 2.54 -3.61 26.94
N ARG A 202 3.00 -4.82 26.60
CA ARG A 202 3.63 -5.75 27.55
C ARG A 202 5.07 -5.38 27.94
N GLY A 203 5.65 -4.32 27.36
CA GLY A 203 7.06 -3.96 27.57
C GLY A 203 8.04 -4.93 26.93
N SER A 204 7.59 -5.81 26.02
CA SER A 204 8.44 -6.77 25.31
C SER A 204 9.25 -6.13 24.18
N LEU A 205 8.92 -4.88 23.82
CA LEU A 205 9.70 -4.07 22.89
C LEU A 205 10.55 -3.07 23.69
N PRO A 206 11.83 -2.85 23.32
CA PRO A 206 12.69 -1.88 23.98
C PRO A 206 12.01 -0.51 24.00
N ARG A 207 11.85 0.08 25.20
CA ARG A 207 11.44 1.47 25.34
C ARG A 207 12.70 2.31 25.15
N ALA A 208 12.73 3.09 24.07
CA ALA A 208 13.77 4.08 23.83
C ALA A 208 13.51 5.37 24.61
#